data_AF-A0A2D4VX30-F1
#
_entry.id   AF-A0A2D4VX30-F1
#
_cell.length_a   1.000
_cell.length_b   1.000
_cell.length_c   1.000
_cell.angle_alpha   90.00
_cell.angle_beta   90.00
_cell.angle_gamma   90.00
#
_symmetry.space_group_name_H-M   'P 1'
#
loop_
_entity.id
_entity.type
_entity.pdbx_description
1 polymer ?
#
loop_
_entity_poly.entity_id
_entity_poly.type
_entity_poly.pdbx_seq_one_letter_code
_entity_poly.pdbx_strand_id
1 'polypeptide(L)'
;MRKKNAPEHVMIRDGVYYYVRHIPHDLAPVYSVTRLCFSLKTKSLKAAIRTSKSVSQRLEDYWLGLRLQNMDIPAIQVVRTSDEANDATLSLSEACELYLRLKGVGKDKVFIRTANRNTQYVTKLLGDRPISSYSSNEAAQFRDWCIEEGMGIKTVKRVFSSIRAIVNLAIAEEGLDCSNAFAKTYFPNDDNAQSRQPISMEGIRKVQSLCKDIDDEMRWLIALISDTGMRLGEAAGLLKEDIKLDDRIPHIDLKPHSWRSLKTKGSQRLIPLTKEALWASNRLLEANNDSIFAFPRYCSETGCKANSASGGLNKWLHQY
;
A
#
# COMPACT_ATOMS: atom_id res chain seq x y z
N MET A 1 -12.03 57.85 49.79
CA MET A 1 -13.47 57.80 49.39
C MET A 1 -13.90 56.34 49.23
N ARG A 2 -14.50 55.73 50.26
CA ARG A 2 -14.99 54.33 50.21
C ARG A 2 -16.22 54.27 49.29
N LYS A 3 -16.07 53.78 48.06
CA LYS A 3 -17.24 53.50 47.21
C LYS A 3 -17.95 52.27 47.77
N LYS A 4 -19.14 52.49 48.33
CA LYS A 4 -20.12 51.47 48.72
C LYS A 4 -20.40 50.56 47.52
N ASN A 5 -19.96 49.31 47.59
CA ASN A 5 -20.35 48.28 46.63
C ASN A 5 -21.82 47.93 46.88
N ALA A 6 -22.69 48.32 45.95
CA ALA A 6 -24.00 47.72 45.76
C ALA A 6 -24.39 47.94 44.28
N PRO A 7 -24.92 46.95 43.55
CA PRO A 7 -25.06 45.50 43.77
C PRO A 7 -24.01 44.70 42.98
N GLU A 8 -23.88 43.39 43.27
CA GLU A 8 -23.05 42.37 42.59
C GLU A 8 -22.23 42.87 41.38
N HIS A 9 -20.96 43.19 41.62
CA HIS A 9 -19.96 43.49 40.60
C HIS A 9 -20.24 44.71 39.70
N VAL A 10 -21.07 45.67 40.14
CA VAL A 10 -21.31 46.91 39.38
C VAL A 10 -20.72 48.14 40.07
N MET A 11 -20.03 48.98 39.29
CA MET A 11 -19.46 50.27 39.73
C MET A 11 -19.89 51.39 38.78
N ILE A 12 -20.23 52.56 39.31
CA ILE A 12 -20.52 53.75 38.50
C ILE A 12 -19.30 54.68 38.38
N ARG A 13 -19.05 55.14 37.15
CA ARG A 13 -18.04 56.14 36.81
C ARG A 13 -18.58 57.02 35.67
N ASP A 14 -18.57 58.34 35.87
CA ASP A 14 -18.97 59.34 34.87
C ASP A 14 -20.36 59.07 34.24
N GLY A 15 -21.31 58.63 35.07
CA GLY A 15 -22.69 58.33 34.66
C GLY A 15 -22.89 57.02 33.89
N VAL A 16 -21.83 56.21 33.69
CA VAL A 16 -21.88 54.89 33.03
C VAL A 16 -21.53 53.79 34.04
N TYR A 17 -22.22 52.67 33.96
CA TYR A 17 -21.95 51.50 34.78
C TYR A 17 -20.85 50.61 34.18
N TYR A 18 -19.98 50.11 35.06
CA TYR A 18 -18.86 49.22 34.77
C TYR A 18 -19.03 47.92 35.57
N TYR A 19 -18.62 46.82 34.97
CA TYR A 19 -18.46 45.54 35.63
C TYR A 19 -17.12 45.51 36.36
N VAL A 20 -17.09 45.04 37.60
CA VAL A 20 -15.86 44.92 38.40
C VAL A 20 -15.90 43.63 39.21
N ARG A 21 -14.97 42.71 38.91
CA ARG A 21 -14.84 41.45 39.64
C ARG A 21 -13.39 41.04 39.80
N HIS A 22 -13.03 40.59 41.00
CA HIS A 22 -11.71 40.03 41.26
C HIS A 22 -11.57 38.64 40.67
N ILE A 23 -10.36 38.32 40.23
CA ILE A 23 -10.04 36.99 39.74
C ILE A 23 -9.79 36.07 40.95
N PRO A 24 -10.39 34.87 40.99
CA PRO A 24 -10.13 33.87 42.02
C PRO A 24 -8.63 33.54 42.13
N HIS A 25 -8.14 33.32 43.35
CA HIS A 25 -6.71 33.14 43.60
C HIS A 25 -6.11 31.94 42.86
N ASP A 26 -6.88 30.86 42.75
CA ASP A 26 -6.56 29.64 42.00
C ASP A 26 -6.35 29.87 40.50
N LEU A 27 -6.92 30.96 39.95
CA LEU A 27 -6.80 31.32 38.55
C LEU A 27 -5.84 32.50 38.31
N ALA A 28 -5.24 33.05 39.37
CA ALA A 28 -4.28 34.15 39.27
C ALA A 28 -3.09 33.87 38.32
N PRO A 29 -2.53 32.64 38.23
CA PRO A 29 -1.45 32.34 37.29
C PRO A 29 -1.86 32.44 35.81
N VAL A 30 -3.15 32.27 35.50
CA VAL A 30 -3.68 32.26 34.12
C VAL A 30 -3.94 33.69 33.60
N TYR A 31 -4.07 34.66 34.51
CA TYR A 31 -4.43 36.03 34.16
C TYR A 31 -3.30 37.02 34.46
N SER A 32 -3.10 37.99 33.56
CA SER A 32 -2.15 39.09 33.74
C SER A 32 -2.65 40.21 34.67
N VAL A 33 -3.89 40.11 35.17
CA VAL A 33 -4.56 41.14 35.97
C VAL A 33 -5.25 40.54 37.18
N THR A 34 -5.39 41.30 38.27
CA THR A 34 -6.03 40.84 39.53
C THR A 34 -7.54 41.10 39.59
N ARG A 35 -8.06 41.91 38.66
CA ARG A 35 -9.49 42.25 38.55
C ARG A 35 -9.88 42.52 37.10
N LEU A 36 -11.06 42.06 36.72
CA LEU A 36 -11.72 42.41 35.46
C LEU A 36 -12.54 43.68 35.68
N CYS A 37 -12.27 44.71 34.86
CA CYS A 37 -12.98 45.99 34.92
C CYS A 37 -13.27 46.52 33.52
N PHE A 38 -14.54 46.55 33.11
CA PHE A 38 -14.92 47.06 31.78
C PHE A 38 -16.33 47.66 31.78
N SER A 39 -16.61 48.53 30.80
CA SER A 39 -17.90 49.24 30.72
C SER A 39 -19.04 48.31 30.33
N LEU A 40 -20.18 48.41 31.02
CA LEU A 40 -21.44 47.75 30.67
C LEU A 40 -22.24 48.54 29.63
N LYS A 41 -21.71 49.66 29.13
CA LYS A 41 -22.30 50.52 28.09
C LYS A 41 -23.74 50.95 28.39
N THR A 42 -24.09 51.13 29.66
CA THR A 42 -25.42 51.54 30.10
C THR A 42 -25.37 52.55 31.22
N LYS A 43 -26.31 53.50 31.21
CA LYS A 43 -26.57 54.45 32.29
C LYS A 43 -27.72 53.99 33.21
N SER A 44 -28.38 52.88 32.87
CA SER A 44 -29.51 52.33 33.65
C SER A 44 -29.02 51.27 34.63
N LEU A 45 -29.32 51.48 35.92
CA LEU A 45 -28.94 50.56 36.99
C LEU A 45 -29.55 49.16 36.81
N LYS A 46 -30.83 49.08 36.44
CA LYS A 46 -31.53 47.79 36.22
C LYS A 46 -30.91 47.00 35.08
N ALA A 47 -30.54 47.67 33.99
CA ALA A 47 -29.85 47.04 32.87
C ALA A 47 -28.44 46.58 33.27
N ALA A 48 -27.70 47.42 33.99
CA ALA A 48 -26.37 47.10 34.49
C ALA A 48 -26.35 45.85 35.38
N ILE A 49 -27.30 45.73 36.31
CA ILE A 49 -27.42 44.56 37.18
C ILE A 49 -27.69 43.29 36.36
N ARG A 50 -28.62 43.35 35.40
CA ARG A 50 -28.94 42.20 34.54
C ARG A 50 -27.71 41.75 33.74
N THR A 51 -27.03 42.68 33.09
CA THR A 51 -25.82 42.38 32.32
C THR A 51 -24.68 41.88 33.21
N SER A 52 -24.51 42.46 34.40
CA SER A 52 -23.51 42.01 35.39
C SER A 52 -23.73 40.54 35.78
N LYS A 53 -24.98 40.13 36.00
CA LYS A 53 -25.32 38.72 36.30
C LYS A 53 -24.96 37.79 35.15
N SER A 54 -25.34 38.13 33.91
CA SER A 54 -25.00 37.31 32.73
C SER A 54 -23.48 37.22 32.50
N VAL A 55 -22.74 38.31 32.72
CA VAL A 55 -21.28 38.31 32.63
C VAL A 55 -20.67 37.44 33.73
N SER A 56 -21.19 37.54 34.96
CA SER A 56 -20.71 36.73 36.08
C SER A 56 -20.93 35.25 35.83
N GLN A 57 -22.10 34.86 35.32
CA GLN A 57 -22.38 33.46 34.97
C GLN A 57 -21.40 32.94 33.91
N ARG A 58 -21.19 33.69 32.82
CA ARG A 58 -20.24 33.28 31.76
C ARG A 58 -18.81 33.14 32.29
N LEU A 59 -18.41 34.00 33.23
CA LEU A 59 -17.10 33.91 33.88
C LEU A 59 -17.01 32.68 34.79
N GLU A 60 -18.07 32.36 35.54
CA GLU A 60 -18.11 31.12 36.33
C GLU A 60 -18.00 29.88 35.45
N ASP A 61 -18.74 29.80 34.35
CA ASP A 61 -18.70 28.66 33.44
C ASP A 61 -17.28 28.49 32.84
N TYR A 62 -16.65 29.60 32.45
CA TYR A 62 -15.28 29.62 31.95
C TYR A 62 -14.25 29.20 33.02
N TRP A 63 -14.36 29.76 34.22
CA TRP A 63 -13.48 29.44 35.35
C TRP A 63 -13.64 27.98 35.79
N LEU A 64 -14.86 27.43 35.76
CA LEU A 64 -15.11 26.02 35.99
C LEU A 64 -14.41 25.15 34.95
N GLY A 65 -14.46 25.52 33.66
CA GLY A 65 -13.73 24.82 32.61
C GLY A 65 -12.23 24.77 32.85
N LEU A 66 -11.61 25.90 33.23
CA LEU A 66 -10.19 25.96 33.57
C LEU A 66 -9.84 25.08 34.77
N ARG A 67 -10.70 25.06 35.80
CA ARG A 67 -10.51 24.20 36.98
C ARG A 67 -10.61 22.72 36.64
N LEU A 68 -11.56 22.34 35.78
CA LEU A 68 -11.73 20.96 35.33
C LEU A 68 -10.54 20.47 34.49
N GLN A 69 -9.94 21.35 33.67
CA GLN A 69 -8.71 21.03 32.93
C GLN A 69 -7.50 20.76 33.85
N ASN A 70 -7.43 21.48 34.98
CA ASN A 70 -6.33 21.37 35.94
C ASN A 70 -6.66 20.46 37.14
N MET A 71 -7.82 19.79 37.13
CA MET A 71 -8.20 18.86 38.19
C MET A 71 -7.59 17.50 37.90
N ASP A 72 -6.64 17.08 38.74
CA ASP A 72 -6.23 15.68 38.80
C ASP A 72 -7.39 14.86 39.39
N ILE A 73 -8.18 14.23 38.52
CA ILE A 73 -9.27 13.33 38.92
C ILE A 73 -8.64 11.97 39.26
N PRO A 74 -8.60 11.53 40.54
CA PRO A 74 -8.00 10.25 40.92
C PRO A 74 -8.77 9.05 40.35
N ALA A 75 -9.98 9.29 39.81
CA ALA A 75 -10.87 8.29 39.24
C ALA A 75 -10.90 8.27 37.69
N ILE A 76 -9.97 8.94 36.99
CA ILE A 76 -9.85 8.78 35.52
C ILE A 76 -9.47 7.35 35.11
N GLN A 77 -8.96 6.55 36.06
CA GLN A 77 -8.74 5.11 35.92
C GLN A 77 -10.00 4.25 36.20
N VAL A 78 -11.09 4.84 36.71
CA VAL A 78 -12.31 4.13 37.12
C VAL A 78 -13.54 4.54 36.29
N VAL A 79 -13.41 5.61 35.50
CA VAL A 79 -14.26 5.78 34.31
C VAL A 79 -13.82 4.71 33.33
N ARG A 80 -14.57 3.60 33.28
CA ARG A 80 -14.64 2.82 32.06
C ARG A 80 -15.09 3.81 30.99
N THR A 81 -14.18 4.20 30.11
CA THR A 81 -14.58 4.63 28.77
C THR A 81 -15.58 3.59 28.31
N SER A 82 -16.82 3.99 28.12
CA SER A 82 -17.74 3.23 27.29
C SER A 82 -17.29 3.39 25.84
N ASP A 83 -16.05 2.97 25.56
CA ASP A 83 -15.58 2.47 24.27
C ASP A 83 -15.82 0.95 24.25
N GLU A 84 -16.95 0.53 24.82
CA GLU A 84 -17.60 -0.74 24.51
C GLU A 84 -18.66 -0.49 23.41
N ALA A 85 -18.32 0.33 22.41
CA ALA A 85 -18.48 -0.20 21.08
C ALA A 85 -17.26 -1.10 20.88
N ASN A 86 -17.47 -2.39 20.68
CA ASN A 86 -16.46 -3.27 20.11
C ASN A 86 -15.98 -2.67 18.78
N ASP A 87 -15.04 -1.73 18.82
CA ASP A 87 -14.23 -1.40 17.66
C ASP A 87 -13.15 -2.47 17.62
N ALA A 88 -13.60 -3.69 17.28
CA ALA A 88 -12.73 -4.76 16.80
C ALA A 88 -12.19 -4.30 15.44
N THR A 89 -11.37 -3.25 15.47
CA THR A 89 -10.81 -2.64 14.29
C THR A 89 -9.81 -3.61 13.71
N LEU A 90 -10.13 -4.12 12.52
CA LEU A 90 -9.30 -5.06 11.79
C LEU A 90 -7.85 -4.56 11.72
N SER A 91 -6.92 -5.35 12.26
CA SER A 91 -5.48 -5.09 12.14
C SER A 91 -5.02 -5.23 10.69
N LEU A 92 -3.82 -4.75 10.38
CA LEU A 92 -3.30 -4.87 9.02
C LEU A 92 -3.03 -6.33 8.64
N SER A 93 -2.58 -7.17 9.58
CA SER A 93 -2.41 -8.60 9.34
C SER A 93 -3.75 -9.28 9.07
N GLU A 94 -4.79 -9.01 9.86
CA GLU A 94 -6.14 -9.57 9.63
C GLU A 94 -6.76 -9.07 8.32
N ALA A 95 -6.53 -7.81 7.96
CA ALA A 95 -6.92 -7.28 6.65
C ALA A 95 -6.23 -8.03 5.49
N CYS A 96 -4.96 -8.41 5.67
CA CYS A 96 -4.23 -9.23 4.70
C CYS A 96 -4.81 -10.64 4.61
N GLU A 97 -5.18 -11.25 5.73
CA GLU A 97 -5.85 -12.56 5.76
C GLU A 97 -7.21 -12.53 5.06
N LEU A 98 -8.03 -11.51 5.34
CA LEU A 98 -9.30 -11.27 4.65
C LEU A 98 -9.08 -11.11 3.14
N TYR A 99 -8.08 -10.31 2.74
CA TYR A 99 -7.72 -10.13 1.35
C TYR A 99 -7.32 -11.43 0.66
N LEU A 100 -6.52 -12.27 1.32
CA LEU A 100 -6.12 -13.57 0.79
C LEU A 100 -7.28 -14.56 0.73
N ARG A 101 -8.19 -14.54 1.71
CA ARG A 101 -9.40 -15.36 1.72
C ARG A 101 -10.31 -15.05 0.53
N LEU A 102 -10.52 -13.77 0.24
CA LEU A 102 -11.43 -13.31 -0.81
C LEU A 102 -10.80 -13.28 -2.21
N LYS A 103 -9.55 -12.83 -2.34
CA LYS A 103 -8.87 -12.65 -3.64
C LYS A 103 -7.83 -13.71 -3.96
N GLY A 104 -7.45 -14.55 -2.99
CA GLY A 104 -6.46 -15.61 -3.17
C GLY A 104 -7.00 -16.88 -3.83
N VAL A 105 -8.31 -17.07 -3.92
CA VAL A 105 -8.91 -18.23 -4.59
C VAL A 105 -8.47 -18.26 -6.06
N GLY A 106 -7.84 -19.36 -6.48
CA GLY A 106 -7.31 -19.54 -7.84
C GLY A 106 -6.04 -18.75 -8.14
N LYS A 107 -5.39 -18.13 -7.14
CA LYS A 107 -4.09 -17.47 -7.29
C LYS A 107 -2.93 -18.38 -6.93
N ASP A 108 -1.75 -18.05 -7.44
CA ASP A 108 -0.53 -18.82 -7.19
C ASP A 108 0.07 -18.53 -5.81
N LYS A 109 1.03 -19.38 -5.40
CA LYS A 109 1.78 -19.19 -4.14
C LYS A 109 2.56 -17.87 -4.11
N VAL A 110 2.91 -17.32 -5.27
CA VAL A 110 3.64 -16.05 -5.38
C VAL A 110 2.76 -14.88 -4.98
N PHE A 111 1.48 -14.88 -5.36
CA PHE A 111 0.50 -13.89 -4.94
C PHE A 111 0.37 -13.85 -3.42
N ILE A 112 0.16 -15.01 -2.78
CA ILE A 112 0.04 -15.14 -1.33
C ILE A 112 1.29 -14.62 -0.62
N ARG A 113 2.47 -15.11 -1.04
CA ARG A 113 3.75 -14.71 -0.49
C ARG A 113 4.00 -13.20 -0.65
N THR A 114 3.59 -12.63 -1.77
CA THR A 114 3.79 -11.20 -2.05
C THR A 114 2.92 -10.33 -1.16
N ALA A 115 1.65 -10.68 -0.96
CA ALA A 115 0.76 -9.96 -0.05
C ALA A 115 1.32 -9.99 1.39
N ASN A 116 1.65 -11.18 1.90
CA ASN A 116 2.20 -11.35 3.25
C ASN A 116 3.51 -10.59 3.44
N ARG A 117 4.46 -10.69 2.49
CA ARG A 117 5.73 -9.96 2.56
C ARG A 117 5.52 -8.44 2.57
N ASN A 118 4.64 -7.94 1.71
CA ASN A 118 4.39 -6.51 1.62
C ASN A 118 3.74 -5.99 2.92
N THR A 119 2.78 -6.73 3.48
CA THR A 119 2.18 -6.45 4.80
C THR A 119 3.23 -6.45 5.90
N GLN A 120 4.13 -7.45 5.89
CA GLN A 120 5.22 -7.57 6.87
C GLN A 120 6.18 -6.38 6.83
N TYR A 121 6.41 -5.75 5.67
CA TYR A 121 7.20 -4.52 5.61
C TYR A 121 6.55 -3.38 6.39
N VAL A 122 5.22 -3.24 6.30
CA VAL A 122 4.50 -2.20 7.04
C VAL A 122 4.53 -2.50 8.53
N THR A 123 4.20 -3.73 8.93
CA THR A 123 4.14 -4.11 10.36
C THR A 123 5.52 -4.09 11.02
N LYS A 124 6.59 -4.38 10.27
CA LYS A 124 7.97 -4.26 10.76
C LYS A 124 8.32 -2.82 11.17
N LEU A 125 7.85 -1.82 10.42
CA LEU A 125 8.17 -0.41 10.69
C LEU A 125 7.16 0.26 11.63
N LEU A 126 5.87 0.10 11.34
CA LEU A 126 4.78 0.86 11.98
C LEU A 126 4.03 0.07 13.05
N GLY A 127 4.39 -1.20 13.27
CA GLY A 127 3.67 -2.14 14.12
C GLY A 127 2.43 -2.72 13.43
N ASP A 128 1.91 -3.81 13.98
CA ASP A 128 0.62 -4.36 13.55
C ASP A 128 -0.50 -3.70 14.34
N ARG A 129 -1.11 -2.69 13.73
CA ARG A 129 -2.16 -1.86 14.32
C ARG A 129 -3.42 -1.86 13.46
N PRO A 130 -4.56 -1.48 14.05
CA PRO A 130 -5.80 -1.20 13.32
C PRO A 130 -5.60 -0.40 12.05
N ILE A 131 -6.22 -0.80 10.94
CA ILE A 131 -6.06 -0.10 9.66
C ILE A 131 -6.54 1.36 9.70
N SER A 132 -7.48 1.69 10.60
CA SER A 132 -7.99 3.04 10.85
C SER A 132 -7.00 3.95 11.60
N SER A 133 -6.00 3.37 12.28
CA SER A 133 -5.06 4.12 13.13
C SER A 133 -3.86 4.67 12.37
N TYR A 134 -3.59 4.19 11.15
CA TYR A 134 -2.49 4.70 10.35
C TYR A 134 -2.82 6.10 9.80
N SER A 135 -1.79 6.93 9.68
CA SER A 135 -1.86 8.28 9.13
C SER A 135 -1.12 8.40 7.80
N SER A 136 -1.48 9.42 7.01
CA SER A 136 -0.75 9.72 5.76
C SER A 136 0.71 10.10 6.00
N ASN A 137 1.06 10.61 7.19
CA ASN A 137 2.45 10.88 7.56
C ASN A 137 3.24 9.58 7.74
N GLU A 138 2.70 8.61 8.46
CA GLU A 138 3.32 7.29 8.61
C GLU A 138 3.44 6.54 7.28
N ALA A 139 2.47 6.70 6.37
CA ALA A 139 2.58 6.18 5.01
C ALA A 139 3.74 6.82 4.23
N ALA A 140 4.06 8.10 4.46
CA ALA A 140 5.24 8.74 3.87
C ALA A 140 6.54 8.22 4.52
N GLN A 141 6.57 8.04 5.84
CA GLN A 141 7.71 7.43 6.54
C GLN A 141 7.98 6.01 6.02
N PHE A 142 6.93 5.22 5.79
CA PHE A 142 7.06 3.88 5.22
C PHE A 142 7.64 3.89 3.80
N ARG A 143 7.28 4.87 2.97
CA ARG A 143 7.89 5.05 1.65
C ARG A 143 9.39 5.33 1.78
N ASP A 144 9.76 6.26 2.65
CA ASP A 144 11.14 6.70 2.81
C ASP A 144 12.02 5.56 3.35
N TRP A 145 11.53 4.85 4.36
CA TRP A 145 12.14 3.62 4.85
C TRP A 145 12.32 2.57 3.75
N CYS A 146 11.32 2.34 2.88
CA CYS A 146 11.48 1.39 1.78
C CYS A 146 12.62 1.78 0.81
N ILE A 147 12.80 3.08 0.57
CA ILE A 147 13.85 3.61 -0.30
C ILE A 147 15.22 3.46 0.39
N GLU A 148 15.29 3.75 1.69
CA GLU A 148 16.50 3.57 2.51
C GLU A 148 16.95 2.11 2.58
N GLU A 149 16.02 1.16 2.61
CA GLU A 149 16.29 -0.29 2.48
C GLU A 149 16.74 -0.70 1.05
N GLY A 150 16.96 0.26 0.15
CA GLY A 150 17.51 0.05 -1.19
C GLY A 150 16.48 -0.37 -2.24
N MET A 151 15.16 -0.27 -1.97
CA MET A 151 14.16 -0.58 -2.98
C MET A 151 14.04 0.54 -4.02
N GLY A 152 14.16 0.20 -5.31
CA GLY A 152 13.86 1.13 -6.39
C GLY A 152 12.41 1.64 -6.35
N ILE A 153 12.18 2.89 -6.77
CA ILE A 153 10.88 3.59 -6.66
C ILE A 153 9.72 2.80 -7.29
N LYS A 154 9.95 2.14 -8.44
CA LYS A 154 8.94 1.28 -9.08
C LYS A 154 8.52 0.10 -8.21
N THR A 155 9.45 -0.46 -7.43
CA THR A 155 9.17 -1.54 -6.48
C THR A 155 8.36 -1.01 -5.30
N VAL A 156 8.75 0.14 -4.74
CA VAL A 156 8.00 0.78 -3.65
C VAL A 156 6.56 1.08 -4.07
N LYS A 157 6.35 1.65 -5.26
CA LYS A 157 5.00 1.89 -5.82
C LYS A 157 4.16 0.60 -5.91
N ARG A 158 4.77 -0.54 -6.26
CA ARG A 158 4.08 -1.84 -6.30
C ARG A 158 3.73 -2.36 -4.90
N VAL A 159 4.61 -2.18 -3.92
CA VAL A 159 4.32 -2.50 -2.51
C VAL A 159 3.12 -1.68 -2.03
N PHE A 160 3.13 -0.37 -2.25
CA PHE A 160 1.99 0.49 -1.90
C PHE A 160 0.70 0.12 -2.63
N SER A 161 0.77 -0.25 -3.90
CA SER A 161 -0.41 -0.74 -4.63
C SER A 161 -1.01 -1.98 -4.00
N SER A 162 -0.18 -2.89 -3.47
CA SER A 162 -0.62 -4.08 -2.75
C SER A 162 -1.28 -3.71 -1.42
N ILE A 163 -0.63 -2.88 -0.61
CA ILE A 163 -1.17 -2.42 0.68
C ILE A 163 -2.48 -1.66 0.51
N ARG A 164 -2.55 -0.77 -0.49
CA ARG A 164 -3.79 -0.05 -0.83
C ARG A 164 -4.93 -1.01 -1.14
N ALA A 165 -4.67 -2.05 -1.94
CA ALA A 165 -5.69 -3.03 -2.28
C ALA A 165 -6.17 -3.85 -1.07
N ILE A 166 -5.26 -4.22 -0.17
CA ILE A 166 -5.58 -4.92 1.08
C ILE A 166 -6.47 -4.04 1.97
N VAL A 167 -6.01 -2.82 2.27
CA VAL A 167 -6.70 -1.90 3.17
C VAL A 167 -8.04 -1.44 2.60
N ASN A 168 -8.11 -1.11 1.31
CA ASN A 168 -9.38 -0.69 0.69
C ASN A 168 -10.42 -1.82 0.66
N LEU A 169 -9.99 -3.07 0.45
CA LEU A 169 -10.90 -4.20 0.50
C LEU A 169 -11.44 -4.37 1.92
N ALA A 170 -10.57 -4.35 2.93
CA ALA A 170 -10.99 -4.45 4.33
C ALA A 170 -11.96 -3.33 4.73
N ILE A 171 -11.69 -2.08 4.36
CA ILE A 171 -12.59 -0.94 4.61
C ILE A 171 -13.98 -1.19 3.98
N ALA A 172 -14.02 -1.67 2.74
CA ALA A 172 -15.28 -1.88 2.03
C ALA A 172 -16.08 -3.08 2.57
N GLU A 173 -15.42 -4.19 2.88
CA GLU A 173 -16.07 -5.43 3.33
C GLU A 173 -16.57 -5.33 4.79
N GLU A 174 -15.79 -4.69 5.66
CA GLU A 174 -16.15 -4.49 7.08
C GLU A 174 -16.96 -3.20 7.31
N GLY A 175 -17.19 -2.41 6.25
CA GLY A 175 -17.98 -1.17 6.33
C GLY A 175 -17.37 -0.10 7.23
N LEU A 176 -16.04 -0.03 7.32
CA LEU A 176 -15.32 0.86 8.23
C LEU A 176 -15.41 2.32 7.75
N ASP A 177 -15.77 3.23 8.66
CA ASP A 177 -15.78 4.66 8.37
C ASP A 177 -14.39 5.29 8.59
N CYS A 178 -13.42 4.86 7.78
CA CYS A 178 -12.07 5.41 7.81
C CYS A 178 -11.48 5.57 6.40
N SER A 179 -10.53 6.49 6.28
CA SER A 179 -9.80 6.70 5.02
C SER A 179 -8.52 5.86 4.99
N ASN A 180 -8.18 5.30 3.84
CA ASN A 180 -6.91 4.59 3.67
C ASN A 180 -5.71 5.56 3.74
N ALA A 181 -4.93 5.43 4.81
CA ALA A 181 -3.71 6.20 5.07
C ALA A 181 -2.69 6.19 3.92
N PHE A 182 -2.60 5.08 3.18
CA PHE A 182 -1.63 4.85 2.11
C PHE A 182 -2.12 5.37 0.75
N ALA A 183 -3.37 5.81 0.61
CA ALA A 183 -3.99 6.09 -0.69
C ALA A 183 -3.29 7.17 -1.51
N LYS A 184 -2.82 8.24 -0.86
CA LYS A 184 -2.33 9.47 -1.52
C LYS A 184 -0.84 9.76 -1.31
N THR A 185 -0.04 8.75 -0.95
CA THR A 185 1.40 8.92 -0.76
C THR A 185 2.08 9.39 -2.05
N TYR A 186 2.79 10.52 -1.97
CA TYR A 186 3.64 11.05 -3.05
C TYR A 186 4.84 10.13 -3.27
N PHE A 187 5.30 10.00 -4.51
CA PHE A 187 6.54 9.30 -4.82
C PHE A 187 7.43 10.19 -5.68
N PRO A 188 8.73 10.31 -5.36
CA PRO A 188 9.66 11.04 -6.20
C PRO A 188 9.77 10.41 -7.59
N ASN A 189 10.29 11.20 -8.54
CA ASN A 189 10.60 10.71 -9.87
C ASN A 189 11.75 9.69 -9.82
N ASP A 190 11.67 8.71 -10.71
CA ASP A 190 12.68 7.66 -10.85
C ASP A 190 13.67 8.08 -11.93
N ASP A 191 14.59 8.99 -11.57
CA ASP A 191 15.60 9.52 -12.50
C ASP A 191 16.62 8.44 -12.93
N ASN A 192 16.66 7.32 -12.21
CA ASN A 192 17.50 6.15 -12.50
C ASN A 192 16.76 5.05 -13.27
N ALA A 193 15.59 5.35 -13.86
CA ALA A 193 14.85 4.39 -14.66
C ALA A 193 15.59 4.03 -15.96
N GLN A 194 16.51 3.06 -15.89
CA GLN A 194 17.12 2.49 -17.08
C GLN A 194 16.03 1.83 -17.95
N SER A 195 15.83 2.39 -19.14
CA SER A 195 14.98 1.76 -20.16
C SER A 195 15.70 0.55 -20.75
N ARG A 196 15.00 -0.58 -20.85
CA ARG A 196 15.54 -1.76 -21.53
C ARG A 196 15.70 -1.45 -23.00
N GLN A 197 16.93 -1.52 -23.49
CA GLN A 197 17.22 -1.33 -24.90
C GLN A 197 16.96 -2.62 -25.68
N PRO A 198 16.54 -2.54 -26.95
CA PRO A 198 16.51 -3.68 -27.85
C PRO A 198 17.90 -4.33 -27.96
N ILE A 199 17.93 -5.65 -28.13
CA ILE A 199 19.17 -6.37 -28.44
C ILE A 199 19.52 -6.09 -29.90
N SER A 200 20.80 -5.84 -30.19
CA SER A 200 21.25 -5.63 -31.57
C SER A 200 21.01 -6.88 -32.43
N MET A 201 20.71 -6.68 -33.71
CA MET A 201 20.52 -7.80 -34.65
C MET A 201 21.77 -8.67 -34.78
N GLU A 202 22.96 -8.08 -34.66
CA GLU A 202 24.23 -8.80 -34.61
C GLU A 202 24.32 -9.70 -33.37
N GLY A 203 23.93 -9.18 -32.20
CA GLY A 203 23.88 -9.96 -30.96
C GLY A 203 22.90 -11.11 -31.04
N ILE A 204 21.70 -10.88 -31.60
CA ILE A 204 20.70 -11.94 -31.82
C ILE A 204 21.28 -13.03 -32.73
N ARG A 205 21.87 -12.67 -33.87
CA ARG A 205 22.47 -13.62 -34.82
C ARG A 205 23.64 -14.40 -34.20
N LYS A 206 24.51 -13.74 -33.42
CA LYS A 206 25.61 -14.39 -32.69
C LYS A 206 25.06 -15.47 -31.73
N VAL A 207 24.07 -15.11 -30.90
CA VAL A 207 23.45 -16.05 -29.96
C VAL A 207 22.76 -17.19 -30.69
N GLN A 208 22.03 -16.90 -31.76
CA GLN A 208 21.38 -17.90 -32.62
C GLN A 208 22.37 -18.88 -33.24
N SER A 209 23.55 -18.41 -33.70
CA SER A 209 24.62 -19.28 -34.20
C SER A 209 25.14 -20.20 -33.09
N LEU A 210 25.46 -19.64 -31.91
CA LEU A 210 25.90 -20.42 -30.75
C LEU A 210 24.84 -21.46 -30.31
N CYS A 211 23.56 -21.14 -30.50
CA CYS A 211 22.48 -22.09 -30.25
C CYS A 211 22.58 -23.32 -31.16
N LYS A 212 22.87 -23.11 -32.45
CA LYS A 212 23.05 -24.19 -33.43
C LYS A 212 24.35 -24.98 -33.19
N ASP A 213 25.41 -24.31 -32.77
CA ASP A 213 26.70 -24.97 -32.54
C ASP A 213 26.67 -25.92 -31.33
N ILE A 214 25.94 -25.54 -30.27
CA ILE A 214 25.84 -26.35 -29.04
C ILE A 214 24.71 -27.38 -29.12
N ASP A 215 23.59 -27.02 -29.76
CA ASP A 215 22.48 -27.92 -30.10
C ASP A 215 21.96 -28.78 -28.94
N ASP A 216 21.59 -28.14 -27.83
CA ASP A 216 20.96 -28.79 -26.67
C ASP A 216 19.63 -28.15 -26.27
N GLU A 217 18.90 -28.81 -25.37
CA GLU A 217 17.58 -28.37 -24.90
C GLU A 217 17.54 -26.90 -24.43
N MET A 218 18.59 -26.42 -23.77
CA MET A 218 18.65 -25.02 -23.32
C MET A 218 18.75 -24.06 -24.52
N ARG A 219 19.48 -24.43 -25.56
CA ARG A 219 19.69 -23.59 -26.75
C ARG A 219 18.49 -23.64 -27.66
N TRP A 220 17.80 -24.76 -27.74
CA TRP A 220 16.51 -24.85 -28.43
C TRP A 220 15.49 -23.91 -27.81
N LEU A 221 15.46 -23.78 -26.47
CA LEU A 221 14.57 -22.83 -25.79
C LEU A 221 14.85 -21.37 -26.17
N ILE A 222 16.14 -20.99 -26.25
CA ILE A 222 16.54 -19.63 -26.63
C ILE A 222 16.23 -19.35 -28.10
N ALA A 223 16.58 -20.28 -28.99
CA ALA A 223 16.29 -20.17 -30.41
C ALA A 223 14.78 -20.05 -30.66
N LEU A 224 13.96 -20.84 -29.96
CA LEU A 224 12.50 -20.77 -30.03
C LEU A 224 11.96 -19.38 -29.66
N ILE A 225 12.39 -18.81 -28.53
CA ILE A 225 11.88 -17.49 -28.09
C ILE A 225 12.44 -16.33 -28.93
N SER A 226 13.57 -16.52 -29.61
CA SER A 226 14.24 -15.46 -30.35
C SER A 226 13.42 -14.92 -31.53
N ASP A 227 12.72 -15.81 -32.26
CA ASP A 227 11.87 -15.42 -33.39
C ASP A 227 10.38 -15.31 -33.03
N THR A 228 9.92 -16.05 -32.02
CA THR A 228 8.50 -16.15 -31.68
C THR A 228 8.00 -15.05 -30.74
N GLY A 229 8.91 -14.37 -30.03
CA GLY A 229 8.56 -13.37 -29.01
C GLY A 229 7.75 -13.93 -27.84
N MET A 230 7.72 -15.26 -27.66
CA MET A 230 7.05 -15.90 -26.54
C MET A 230 7.67 -15.48 -25.21
N ARG A 231 6.85 -15.41 -24.16
CA ARG A 231 7.43 -15.32 -22.81
C ARG A 231 8.20 -16.61 -22.53
N LEU A 232 9.34 -16.51 -21.87
CA LEU A 232 10.15 -17.68 -21.51
C LEU A 232 9.33 -18.79 -20.83
N GLY A 233 8.45 -18.42 -19.90
CA GLY A 233 7.58 -19.39 -19.23
C GLY A 233 6.53 -20.02 -20.15
N GLU A 234 6.05 -19.31 -21.18
CA GLU A 234 5.14 -19.87 -22.20
C GLU A 234 5.86 -20.97 -22.99
N ALA A 235 7.07 -20.70 -23.48
CA ALA A 235 7.88 -21.64 -24.25
C ALA A 235 8.34 -22.84 -23.41
N ALA A 236 8.86 -22.60 -22.21
CA ALA A 236 9.36 -23.66 -21.33
C ALA A 236 8.26 -24.64 -20.86
N GLY A 237 6.98 -24.26 -20.94
CA GLY A 237 5.86 -25.12 -20.55
C GLY A 237 5.03 -25.65 -21.71
N LEU A 238 5.61 -25.75 -22.91
CA LEU A 238 5.00 -26.39 -24.07
C LEU A 238 5.06 -27.92 -23.97
N LEU A 239 4.05 -28.56 -24.53
CA LEU A 239 4.11 -29.96 -24.93
C LEU A 239 4.67 -30.09 -26.34
N LYS A 240 5.17 -31.28 -26.66
CA LYS A 240 5.51 -31.64 -28.04
C LYS A 240 4.28 -31.54 -28.96
N GLU A 241 3.11 -31.91 -28.46
CA GLU A 241 1.85 -31.78 -29.23
C GLU A 241 1.45 -30.34 -29.54
N ASP A 242 1.96 -29.34 -28.81
CA ASP A 242 1.66 -27.93 -29.10
C ASP A 242 2.43 -27.44 -30.34
N ILE A 243 3.45 -28.17 -30.80
CA ILE A 243 4.29 -27.85 -31.95
C ILE A 243 3.72 -28.55 -33.18
N LYS A 244 3.15 -27.78 -34.11
CA LYS A 244 2.53 -28.28 -35.35
C LYS A 244 3.46 -28.04 -36.52
N LEU A 245 4.34 -29.01 -36.82
CA LEU A 245 5.28 -28.90 -37.95
C LEU A 245 4.68 -29.33 -39.29
N ASP A 246 3.70 -30.23 -39.28
CA ASP A 246 3.10 -30.80 -40.49
C ASP A 246 2.00 -29.92 -41.10
N ASP A 247 1.57 -28.87 -40.40
CA ASP A 247 0.59 -27.92 -40.91
C ASP A 247 1.19 -27.06 -42.02
N ARG A 248 0.33 -26.59 -42.94
CA ARG A 248 0.72 -25.73 -44.08
C ARG A 248 1.60 -24.55 -43.66
N ILE A 249 1.32 -23.98 -42.49
CA ILE A 249 2.19 -23.01 -41.83
C ILE A 249 2.58 -23.63 -40.49
N PRO A 250 3.85 -24.06 -40.34
CA PRO A 250 4.34 -24.58 -39.06
C PRO A 250 4.14 -23.55 -37.96
N HIS A 251 3.58 -23.98 -36.82
CA HIS A 251 3.26 -23.06 -35.74
C HIS A 251 3.22 -23.72 -34.37
N ILE A 252 3.18 -22.89 -33.33
CA ILE A 252 2.88 -23.29 -31.96
C ILE A 252 1.42 -22.96 -31.67
N ASP A 253 0.65 -23.94 -31.22
CA ASP A 253 -0.67 -23.72 -30.62
C ASP A 253 -0.51 -23.39 -29.13
N LEU A 254 -0.29 -22.11 -28.82
CA LEU A 254 -0.09 -21.69 -27.44
C LEU A 254 -1.43 -21.62 -26.71
N LYS A 255 -1.70 -22.63 -25.87
CA LYS A 255 -2.92 -22.78 -25.06
C LYS A 255 -2.59 -22.89 -23.55
N PRO A 256 -3.56 -22.68 -22.64
CA PRO A 256 -3.33 -22.88 -21.21
C PRO A 256 -3.21 -24.37 -20.88
N HIS A 257 -2.34 -24.71 -19.94
CA HIS A 257 -2.14 -26.07 -19.41
C HIS A 257 -2.25 -26.08 -17.88
N SER A 258 -2.46 -27.26 -17.28
CA SER A 258 -2.58 -27.40 -15.81
C SER A 258 -1.29 -27.01 -15.07
N TRP A 259 -0.12 -27.35 -15.61
CA TRP A 259 1.20 -26.97 -15.08
C TRP A 259 1.62 -25.53 -15.41
N ARG A 260 0.89 -24.87 -16.33
CA ARG A 260 1.21 -23.52 -16.81
C ARG A 260 -0.05 -22.80 -17.31
N SER A 261 -0.60 -21.95 -16.46
CA SER A 261 -1.66 -21.02 -16.85
C SER A 261 -1.14 -19.93 -17.81
N LEU A 262 -2.08 -19.31 -18.53
CA LEU A 262 -1.81 -18.11 -19.32
C LEU A 262 -2.32 -16.87 -18.57
N LYS A 263 -1.59 -15.75 -18.70
CA LYS A 263 -1.89 -14.52 -17.96
C LYS A 263 -3.28 -13.95 -18.29
N THR A 264 -3.71 -14.07 -19.54
CA THR A 264 -5.00 -13.55 -20.04
C THR A 264 -5.53 -14.45 -21.16
N LYS A 265 -6.84 -14.39 -21.45
CA LYS A 265 -7.45 -15.11 -22.59
C LYS A 265 -6.76 -14.77 -23.92
N GLY A 266 -6.42 -13.49 -24.15
CA GLY A 266 -5.70 -13.05 -25.35
C GLY A 266 -4.25 -13.53 -25.47
N SER A 267 -3.71 -14.24 -24.46
CA SER A 267 -2.40 -14.88 -24.58
C SER A 267 -2.46 -16.19 -25.36
N GLN A 268 -3.65 -16.81 -25.46
CA GLN A 268 -3.86 -17.99 -26.30
C GLN A 268 -3.85 -17.58 -27.77
N ARG A 269 -2.94 -18.16 -28.55
CA ARG A 269 -2.69 -17.75 -29.94
C ARG A 269 -1.91 -18.83 -30.71
N LEU A 270 -2.05 -18.83 -32.03
CA LEU A 270 -1.16 -19.55 -32.93
C LEU A 270 0.06 -18.68 -33.25
N ILE A 271 1.26 -19.24 -33.13
CA ILE A 271 2.52 -18.51 -33.35
C ILE A 271 3.29 -19.19 -34.48
N PRO A 272 3.43 -18.56 -35.65
CA PRO A 272 4.18 -19.12 -36.75
C PRO A 272 5.63 -19.41 -36.36
N LEU A 273 6.12 -20.58 -36.76
CA LEU A 273 7.51 -21.00 -36.59
C LEU A 273 8.28 -20.64 -37.86
N THR A 274 9.33 -19.84 -37.69
CA THR A 274 10.23 -19.46 -38.79
C THR A 274 11.67 -19.56 -38.32
N LYS A 275 12.60 -19.68 -39.26
CA LYS A 275 14.05 -19.61 -39.03
C LYS A 275 14.54 -20.47 -37.85
N GLU A 276 15.20 -19.87 -36.85
CA GLU A 276 15.79 -20.53 -35.70
C GLU A 276 14.74 -21.15 -34.79
N ALA A 277 13.56 -20.53 -34.66
CA ALA A 277 12.45 -21.15 -33.95
C ALA A 277 11.96 -22.44 -34.64
N LEU A 278 11.84 -22.43 -35.97
CA LEU A 278 11.47 -23.63 -36.73
C LEU A 278 12.53 -24.73 -36.59
N TRP A 279 13.81 -24.37 -36.71
CA TRP A 279 14.92 -25.30 -36.49
C TRP A 279 14.86 -25.91 -35.08
N ALA A 280 14.73 -25.09 -34.04
CA ALA A 280 14.64 -25.56 -32.66
C ALA A 280 13.43 -26.48 -32.44
N SER A 281 12.28 -26.16 -33.03
CA SER A 281 11.08 -27.00 -32.97
C SER A 281 11.27 -28.37 -33.61
N ASN A 282 12.01 -28.48 -34.72
CA ASN A 282 12.38 -29.78 -35.29
C ASN A 282 13.23 -30.59 -34.31
N ARG A 283 14.31 -29.99 -33.78
CA ARG A 283 15.20 -30.65 -32.80
C ARG A 283 14.45 -31.14 -31.56
N LEU A 284 13.49 -30.35 -31.07
CA LEU A 284 12.65 -30.70 -29.92
C LEU A 284 11.77 -31.93 -30.17
N LEU A 285 11.24 -32.09 -31.39
CA LEU A 285 10.42 -33.26 -31.75
C LEU A 285 11.28 -34.49 -32.08
N GLU A 286 12.46 -34.29 -32.67
CA GLU A 286 13.45 -35.35 -32.91
C GLU A 286 14.05 -35.90 -31.62
N ALA A 287 14.21 -35.05 -30.61
CA ALA A 287 14.76 -35.44 -29.31
C ALA A 287 13.81 -36.40 -28.59
N ASN A 288 14.11 -37.71 -28.71
CA ASN A 288 13.33 -38.75 -28.06
C ASN A 288 13.82 -38.98 -26.62
N ASN A 289 13.16 -38.29 -25.68
CA ASN A 289 13.44 -38.31 -24.25
C ASN A 289 12.33 -39.00 -23.43
N ASP A 290 11.48 -39.80 -24.09
CA ASP A 290 10.28 -40.45 -23.52
C ASP A 290 9.34 -39.48 -22.78
N SER A 291 9.42 -38.17 -23.08
CA SER A 291 8.61 -37.13 -22.46
C SER A 291 7.67 -36.48 -23.46
N ILE A 292 6.44 -36.22 -23.00
CA ILE A 292 5.45 -35.40 -23.73
C ILE A 292 5.79 -33.91 -23.68
N PHE A 293 6.61 -33.48 -22.72
CA PHE A 293 7.02 -32.09 -22.56
C PHE A 293 8.10 -31.74 -23.58
N ALA A 294 8.02 -30.54 -24.17
CA ALA A 294 9.07 -30.05 -25.05
C ALA A 294 10.37 -29.77 -24.26
N PHE A 295 10.25 -29.31 -23.01
CA PHE A 295 11.39 -28.96 -22.14
C PHE A 295 11.30 -29.67 -20.78
N PRO A 296 11.51 -31.00 -20.72
CA PRO A 296 11.33 -31.77 -19.48
C PRO A 296 12.31 -31.38 -18.37
N ARG A 297 13.44 -30.73 -18.68
CA ARG A 297 14.33 -30.17 -17.65
C ARG A 297 13.65 -29.10 -16.80
N TYR A 298 12.71 -28.38 -17.38
CA TYR A 298 12.06 -27.21 -16.77
C TYR A 298 10.57 -27.41 -16.53
N CYS A 299 9.94 -28.41 -17.13
CA CYS A 299 8.51 -28.61 -17.03
C CYS A 299 8.15 -30.07 -16.75
N SER A 300 7.16 -30.23 -15.87
CA SER A 300 6.55 -31.50 -15.53
C SER A 300 5.08 -31.27 -15.21
N GLU A 301 4.32 -32.35 -14.98
CA GLU A 301 2.91 -32.28 -14.60
C GLU A 301 2.67 -31.44 -13.33
N THR A 302 3.66 -31.38 -12.45
CA THR A 302 3.60 -30.60 -11.20
C THR A 302 3.81 -29.09 -11.40
N GLY A 303 4.31 -28.65 -12.55
CA GLY A 303 4.53 -27.22 -12.83
C GLY A 303 5.70 -26.92 -13.76
N CYS A 304 5.78 -25.66 -14.20
CA CYS A 304 6.88 -25.13 -15.00
C CYS A 304 7.84 -24.26 -14.17
N LYS A 305 9.13 -24.63 -14.14
CA LYS A 305 10.23 -23.95 -13.43
C LYS A 305 10.85 -22.84 -14.28
N ALA A 306 10.04 -21.90 -14.76
CA ALA A 306 10.49 -20.80 -15.62
C ALA A 306 11.63 -19.94 -15.01
N ASN A 307 11.67 -19.78 -13.68
CA ASN A 307 12.77 -19.08 -13.00
C ASN A 307 14.09 -19.84 -13.08
N SER A 308 14.05 -21.17 -12.97
CA SER A 308 15.24 -22.02 -13.13
C SER A 308 15.73 -22.00 -14.58
N ALA A 309 14.81 -22.00 -15.55
CA ALA A 309 15.15 -21.79 -16.94
C ALA A 309 15.86 -20.43 -17.11
N SER A 310 15.25 -19.33 -16.65
CA SER A 310 15.86 -17.99 -16.73
C SER A 310 17.26 -17.93 -16.11
N GLY A 311 17.44 -18.51 -14.93
CA GLY A 311 18.75 -18.54 -14.26
C GLY A 311 19.80 -19.32 -15.04
N GLY A 312 19.44 -20.48 -15.57
CA GLY A 312 20.32 -21.31 -16.39
C GLY A 312 20.72 -20.62 -17.70
N LEU A 313 19.74 -20.06 -18.42
CA LEU A 313 19.97 -19.37 -19.69
C LEU A 313 20.85 -18.13 -19.50
N ASN A 314 20.57 -17.30 -18.48
CA ASN A 314 21.39 -16.11 -18.20
C ASN A 314 22.82 -16.47 -17.80
N LYS A 315 23.01 -17.53 -17.00
CA LYS A 315 24.35 -18.00 -16.62
C LYS A 315 25.19 -18.40 -17.83
N TRP A 316 24.56 -19.01 -18.84
CA TRP A 316 25.23 -19.34 -20.10
C TRP A 316 25.51 -18.10 -20.93
N LEU A 317 24.52 -17.22 -21.11
CA LEU A 317 24.69 -15.99 -21.90
C LEU A 317 25.78 -15.08 -21.36
N HIS A 318 25.99 -15.03 -20.04
CA HIS A 318 27.07 -14.24 -19.42
C HIS A 318 28.50 -14.69 -19.80
N GLN A 319 28.66 -15.84 -20.46
CA GLN A 319 29.96 -16.32 -20.92
C GLN A 319 30.41 -15.72 -22.27
N TYR A 320 29.55 -14.96 -22.95
CA TYR A 320 29.74 -14.47 -24.33
C TYR A 320 29.47 -12.97 -24.49
#